data_AF-A0A938KKV9-F1
#
_entry.id   AF-A0A938KKV9-F1
#
_cell.length_a   1.000
_cell.length_b   1.000
_cell.length_c   1.000
_cell.angle_alpha   90.00
_cell.angle_beta   90.00
_cell.angle_gamma   90.00
#
_symmetry.space_group_name_H-M   'P 1'
#
loop_
_entity.id
_entity.type
_entity.pdbx_description
1 polymer ?
#
loop_
_entity_poly.entity_id
_entity_poly.type
_entity_poly.pdbx_seq_one_letter_code
_entity_poly.pdbx_strand_id
1 'polypeptide(L)'
;MLLRLRPRRHLVAILAVMLAAARAADSANPLLQPSPLPFGYPPFDRIKDEHFAPAYEHLMAGQLAEVDAIARHPAEPTFENTLVALERSGRDFGRVQRIFSNLAGAHSNDTIRGIEKALAPKLAAHFDAIRLNRALFARIDSLHRRRAQLGLEPEAHRLLERTHIDFVRAGARLAETDQTRLKALNAEIASLQTAFTQNVLKEVNASAVIVERQADLAGLSPAEIAAAAAAAAADKQEGRFALRLLNTSGQPALASLENRALRERLHRASLARGSRGGEFDNRALIARLARLRAERATLLGYPSHAAYQLEEQ
;
A
#
# COMPACT_ATOMS: atom_id res chain seq x y z
N MET A 1 12.00 -54.99 -24.93
CA MET A 1 11.80 -54.83 -23.46
C MET A 1 11.34 -53.40 -23.21
N LEU A 2 10.02 -53.14 -23.34
CA LEU A 2 9.41 -51.80 -23.28
C LEU A 2 8.61 -51.68 -21.98
N LEU A 3 9.19 -51.05 -20.96
CA LEU A 3 8.47 -50.69 -19.73
C LEU A 3 7.73 -49.36 -19.96
N ARG A 4 6.39 -49.43 -20.10
CA ARG A 4 5.52 -48.24 -20.03
C ARG A 4 5.41 -47.78 -18.58
N LEU A 5 6.05 -46.67 -18.24
CA LEU A 5 5.83 -45.93 -17.00
C LEU A 5 4.39 -45.36 -17.00
N ARG A 6 3.49 -45.96 -16.21
CA ARG A 6 2.20 -45.34 -15.90
C ARG A 6 2.42 -44.19 -14.92
N PRO A 7 1.85 -42.99 -15.14
CA PRO A 7 1.92 -41.93 -14.13
C PRO A 7 1.10 -42.37 -12.91
N ARG A 8 1.64 -42.11 -11.72
CA ARG A 8 1.06 -42.49 -10.42
C ARG A 8 -0.31 -41.81 -10.25
N ARG A 9 -1.40 -42.57 -10.46
CA ARG A 9 -2.80 -42.15 -10.29
C ARG A 9 -3.08 -41.44 -8.95
N HIS A 10 -2.33 -41.79 -7.90
CA HIS A 10 -2.45 -41.18 -6.57
C HIS A 10 -1.94 -39.73 -6.51
N LEU A 11 -0.91 -39.36 -7.28
CA LEU A 11 -0.39 -37.99 -7.29
C LEU A 11 -1.34 -37.02 -8.01
N VAL A 12 -1.96 -37.48 -9.10
CA VAL A 12 -2.98 -36.72 -9.85
C VAL A 12 -4.25 -36.54 -9.03
N ALA A 13 -4.67 -37.55 -8.26
CA ALA A 13 -5.83 -37.46 -7.39
C ALA A 13 -5.62 -36.49 -6.20
N ILE A 14 -4.45 -36.51 -5.57
CA ILE A 14 -4.10 -35.57 -4.50
C ILE A 14 -4.05 -34.13 -5.02
N LEU A 15 -3.45 -33.91 -6.20
CA LEU A 15 -3.41 -32.60 -6.84
C LEU A 15 -4.83 -32.10 -7.20
N ALA A 16 -5.71 -32.98 -7.70
CA ALA A 16 -7.08 -32.63 -8.02
C ALA A 16 -7.92 -32.28 -6.78
N VAL A 17 -7.74 -33.00 -5.67
CA VAL A 17 -8.41 -32.72 -4.39
C VAL A 17 -7.92 -31.40 -3.79
N MET A 18 -6.62 -31.11 -3.85
CA MET A 18 -6.07 -29.82 -3.41
C MET A 18 -6.55 -28.66 -4.28
N LEU A 19 -6.65 -28.84 -5.60
CA LEU A 19 -7.16 -27.83 -6.51
C LEU A 19 -8.66 -27.57 -6.28
N ALA A 20 -9.45 -28.59 -5.97
CA ALA A 20 -10.86 -28.45 -5.62
C ALA A 20 -11.07 -27.76 -4.26
N ALA A 21 -10.24 -28.05 -3.26
CA ALA A 21 -10.29 -27.40 -1.95
C ALA A 21 -9.90 -25.91 -2.03
N ALA A 22 -8.87 -25.57 -2.81
CA ALA A 22 -8.50 -24.17 -3.08
C ALA A 22 -9.64 -23.41 -3.78
N ARG A 23 -10.30 -24.04 -4.76
CA ARG A 23 -11.42 -23.46 -5.51
C ARG A 23 -12.69 -23.29 -4.67
N ALA A 24 -12.92 -24.16 -3.70
CA ALA A 24 -14.00 -24.03 -2.71
C ALA A 24 -13.72 -22.90 -1.71
N ALA A 25 -12.47 -22.77 -1.22
CA ALA A 25 -12.06 -21.65 -0.37
C ALA A 25 -12.18 -20.29 -1.09
N ASP A 26 -11.86 -20.24 -2.39
CA ASP A 26 -12.05 -19.04 -3.22
C ASP A 26 -13.54 -18.66 -3.38
N SER A 27 -14.43 -19.65 -3.47
CA SER A 27 -15.89 -19.40 -3.59
C SER A 27 -16.53 -18.83 -2.31
N ALA A 28 -15.90 -19.04 -1.16
CA ALA A 28 -16.37 -18.53 0.13
C ALA A 28 -15.83 -17.13 0.48
N ASN A 29 -14.80 -16.65 -0.22
CA ASN A 29 -14.17 -15.37 0.08
C ASN A 29 -14.98 -14.20 -0.54
N PRO A 30 -15.63 -13.33 0.28
CA PRO A 30 -16.46 -12.24 -0.23
C PRO A 30 -15.68 -11.18 -1.00
N LEU A 31 -14.34 -11.13 -0.88
CA LEU A 31 -13.48 -10.21 -1.62
C LEU A 31 -13.29 -10.63 -3.09
N LEU A 32 -13.42 -11.94 -3.37
CA LEU A 32 -13.26 -12.51 -4.72
C LEU A 32 -14.54 -12.43 -5.56
N GLN A 33 -15.64 -11.93 -4.99
CA GLN A 33 -16.91 -11.79 -5.69
C GLN A 33 -17.25 -10.31 -5.90
N PRO A 34 -17.92 -9.95 -7.01
CA PRO A 34 -18.55 -8.64 -7.15
C PRO A 34 -19.57 -8.42 -6.01
N SER A 35 -19.58 -7.21 -5.44
CA SER A 35 -20.54 -6.91 -4.39
C SER A 35 -21.97 -6.77 -4.95
N PRO A 36 -22.97 -7.40 -4.32
CA PRO A 36 -24.37 -7.22 -4.69
C PRO A 36 -24.99 -5.94 -4.10
N LEU A 37 -24.26 -5.18 -3.28
CA LEU A 37 -24.78 -3.97 -2.64
C LEU A 37 -24.88 -2.80 -3.63
N PRO A 38 -25.74 -1.80 -3.38
CA PRO A 38 -25.86 -0.61 -4.22
C PRO A 38 -24.50 0.00 -4.54
N PHE A 39 -24.31 0.42 -5.80
CA PHE A 39 -23.05 1.00 -6.30
C PHE A 39 -21.80 0.11 -6.15
N GLY A 40 -21.97 -1.18 -5.83
CA GLY A 40 -20.86 -2.10 -5.59
C GLY A 40 -20.17 -1.86 -4.24
N TYR A 41 -20.88 -1.31 -3.24
CA TYR A 41 -20.30 -1.07 -1.90
C TYR A 41 -19.72 -2.34 -1.28
N PRO A 42 -18.58 -2.28 -0.56
CA PRO A 42 -18.02 -3.45 0.10
C PRO A 42 -18.99 -4.04 1.15
N PRO A 43 -19.24 -5.36 1.18
CA PRO A 43 -20.04 -6.00 2.23
C PRO A 43 -19.20 -6.14 3.51
N PHE A 44 -18.97 -5.02 4.21
CA PHE A 44 -18.13 -4.97 5.41
C PHE A 44 -18.60 -5.90 6.54
N ASP A 45 -19.89 -6.24 6.57
CA ASP A 45 -20.49 -7.23 7.48
C ASP A 45 -19.95 -8.65 7.26
N ARG A 46 -19.39 -8.94 6.08
CA ARG A 46 -18.89 -10.27 5.70
C ARG A 46 -17.38 -10.32 5.56
N ILE A 47 -16.72 -9.17 5.39
CA ILE A 47 -15.28 -9.10 5.20
C ILE A 47 -14.57 -9.30 6.55
N LYS A 48 -13.64 -10.25 6.60
CA LYS A 48 -12.80 -10.53 7.75
C LYS A 48 -11.33 -10.38 7.37
N ASP A 49 -10.48 -10.12 8.34
CA ASP A 49 -9.05 -9.91 8.11
C ASP A 49 -8.38 -11.11 7.40
N GLU A 50 -8.79 -12.33 7.75
CA GLU A 50 -8.31 -13.58 7.14
C GLU A 50 -8.59 -13.72 5.64
N HIS A 51 -9.54 -12.94 5.11
CA HIS A 51 -9.87 -12.96 3.69
C HIS A 51 -8.84 -12.24 2.81
N PHE A 52 -8.07 -11.30 3.35
CA PHE A 52 -7.23 -10.42 2.53
C PHE A 52 -6.04 -11.13 1.92
N ALA A 53 -5.21 -11.81 2.72
CA ALA A 53 -4.01 -12.47 2.22
C ALA A 53 -4.29 -13.44 1.04
N PRO A 54 -5.23 -14.40 1.14
CA PRO A 54 -5.55 -15.27 0.01
C PRO A 54 -6.17 -14.51 -1.18
N ALA A 55 -7.00 -13.48 -0.93
CA ALA A 55 -7.57 -12.68 -2.01
C ALA A 55 -6.50 -11.92 -2.79
N TYR A 56 -5.52 -11.32 -2.10
CA TYR A 56 -4.39 -10.66 -2.74
C TYR A 56 -3.57 -11.63 -3.58
N GLU A 57 -3.23 -12.80 -3.07
CA GLU A 57 -2.45 -13.80 -3.80
C GLU A 57 -3.16 -14.28 -5.06
N HIS A 58 -4.46 -14.60 -4.95
CA HIS A 58 -5.29 -14.98 -6.09
C HIS A 58 -5.39 -13.86 -7.13
N LEU A 59 -5.71 -12.63 -6.70
CA LEU A 59 -6.00 -11.52 -7.60
C LEU A 59 -4.74 -10.92 -8.26
N MET A 60 -3.60 -10.93 -7.58
CA MET A 60 -2.31 -10.55 -8.19
C MET A 60 -1.94 -11.54 -9.30
N ALA A 61 -2.08 -12.85 -9.05
CA ALA A 61 -1.84 -13.87 -10.06
C ALA A 61 -2.77 -13.71 -11.28
N GLY A 62 -4.06 -13.43 -11.03
CA GLY A 62 -5.04 -13.14 -12.08
C GLY A 62 -4.64 -11.94 -12.93
N GLN A 63 -4.30 -10.80 -12.31
CA GLN A 63 -3.90 -9.60 -13.04
C GLN A 63 -2.61 -9.82 -13.85
N LEU A 64 -1.62 -10.55 -13.31
CA LEU A 64 -0.40 -10.86 -14.07
C LEU A 64 -0.70 -11.72 -15.31
N ALA A 65 -1.66 -12.65 -15.22
CA ALA A 65 -2.09 -13.44 -16.37
C ALA A 65 -2.81 -12.59 -17.44
N GLU A 66 -3.69 -11.67 -17.02
CA GLU A 66 -4.35 -10.72 -17.92
C GLU A 66 -3.32 -9.83 -18.64
N VAL A 67 -2.34 -9.31 -17.89
CA VAL A 67 -1.25 -8.48 -18.43
C VAL A 67 -0.37 -9.26 -19.40
N ASP A 68 -0.04 -10.52 -19.08
CA ASP A 68 0.76 -11.38 -19.97
C ASP A 68 0.02 -11.68 -21.28
N ALA A 69 -1.30 -11.87 -21.23
CA ALA A 69 -2.14 -12.04 -22.42
C ALA A 69 -2.13 -10.80 -23.32
N ILE A 70 -2.17 -9.60 -22.73
CA ILE A 70 -2.04 -8.33 -23.47
C ILE A 70 -0.65 -8.21 -24.10
N ALA A 71 0.40 -8.46 -23.32
CA ALA A 71 1.79 -8.35 -23.74
C ALA A 71 2.12 -9.29 -24.91
N ARG A 72 1.54 -10.50 -24.91
CA ARG A 72 1.77 -11.55 -25.92
C ARG A 72 0.68 -11.64 -26.99
N HIS A 73 -0.23 -10.67 -27.05
CA HIS A 73 -1.31 -10.70 -28.03
C HIS A 73 -0.74 -10.72 -29.47
N PRO A 74 -1.10 -11.69 -30.33
CA PRO A 74 -0.43 -11.89 -31.62
C PRO A 74 -0.76 -10.82 -32.67
N ALA A 75 -1.92 -10.17 -32.56
CA ALA A 75 -2.27 -9.05 -33.43
C ALA A 75 -1.44 -7.79 -33.08
N GLU A 76 -1.24 -6.96 -34.11
CA GLU A 76 -0.62 -5.64 -33.97
C GLU A 76 -1.27 -4.81 -32.84
N PRO A 77 -0.49 -4.01 -32.09
CA PRO A 77 -1.03 -3.17 -31.03
C PRO A 77 -2.10 -2.21 -31.54
N THR A 78 -3.26 -2.23 -30.89
CA THR A 78 -4.32 -1.22 -31.02
C THR A 78 -4.59 -0.60 -29.65
N PHE A 79 -5.26 0.55 -29.64
CA PHE A 79 -5.69 1.19 -28.39
C PHE A 79 -6.54 0.24 -27.54
N GLU A 80 -7.44 -0.51 -28.16
CA GLU A 80 -8.36 -1.44 -27.51
C GLU A 80 -7.63 -2.66 -26.94
N ASN A 81 -6.80 -3.31 -27.76
CA ASN A 81 -6.13 -4.56 -27.36
C ASN A 81 -4.93 -4.36 -26.42
N THR A 82 -4.52 -3.11 -26.21
CA THR A 82 -3.39 -2.76 -25.34
C THR A 82 -3.82 -1.86 -24.18
N LEU A 83 -4.31 -0.63 -24.45
CA LEU A 83 -4.60 0.35 -23.40
C LEU A 83 -5.92 0.04 -22.69
N VAL A 84 -7.01 -0.15 -23.44
CA VAL A 84 -8.32 -0.48 -22.83
C VAL A 84 -8.26 -1.84 -22.13
N ALA A 85 -7.56 -2.81 -22.72
CA ALA A 85 -7.33 -4.10 -22.08
C ALA A 85 -6.53 -3.95 -20.77
N LEU A 86 -5.48 -3.13 -20.75
CA LEU A 86 -4.70 -2.86 -19.55
C LEU A 86 -5.51 -2.15 -18.47
N GLU A 87 -6.32 -1.14 -18.83
CA GLU A 87 -7.23 -0.45 -17.90
C GLU A 87 -8.30 -1.38 -17.29
N ARG A 88 -8.68 -2.42 -18.03
CA ARG A 88 -9.63 -3.44 -17.54
C ARG A 88 -8.98 -4.53 -16.70
N SER A 89 -7.65 -4.67 -16.75
CA SER A 89 -6.91 -5.67 -15.97
C SER A 89 -6.94 -5.34 -14.48
N GLY A 90 -6.94 -6.37 -13.64
CA GLY A 90 -6.84 -6.21 -12.18
C GLY A 90 -7.99 -5.43 -11.55
N ARG A 91 -9.16 -5.33 -12.19
CA ARG A 91 -10.33 -4.62 -11.61
C ARG A 91 -10.70 -5.17 -10.23
N ASP A 92 -10.69 -6.49 -10.09
CA ASP A 92 -10.97 -7.17 -8.83
C ASP A 92 -9.85 -6.94 -7.79
N PHE A 93 -8.58 -7.02 -8.21
CA PHE A 93 -7.43 -6.67 -7.39
C PHE A 93 -7.55 -5.23 -6.84
N GLY A 94 -7.83 -4.26 -7.70
CA GLY A 94 -8.01 -2.86 -7.31
C GLY A 94 -9.17 -2.63 -6.34
N ARG A 95 -10.26 -3.41 -6.45
CA ARG A 95 -11.36 -3.37 -5.46
C ARG A 95 -10.87 -3.80 -4.08
N VAL A 96 -10.20 -4.94 -3.98
CA VAL A 96 -9.69 -5.45 -2.71
C VAL A 96 -8.63 -4.53 -2.12
N GLN A 97 -7.75 -3.97 -2.96
CA GLN A 97 -6.75 -3.01 -2.53
C GLN A 97 -7.35 -1.76 -1.89
N ARG A 98 -8.42 -1.20 -2.47
CA ARG A 98 -9.13 -0.03 -1.90
C ARG A 98 -9.75 -0.35 -0.54
N ILE A 99 -10.40 -1.50 -0.40
CA ILE A 99 -11.01 -1.94 0.87
C ILE A 99 -9.93 -2.10 1.94
N PHE A 100 -8.85 -2.82 1.62
CA PHE A 100 -7.76 -3.06 2.55
C PHE A 100 -7.10 -1.75 2.98
N SER A 101 -6.79 -0.86 2.04
CA SER A 101 -6.14 0.43 2.33
C SER A 101 -7.02 1.33 3.21
N ASN A 102 -8.34 1.30 2.99
CA ASN A 102 -9.30 1.99 3.86
C ASN A 102 -9.26 1.45 5.30
N LEU A 103 -9.31 0.12 5.48
CA LEU A 103 -9.22 -0.48 6.82
C LEU A 103 -7.86 -0.23 7.47
N ALA A 104 -6.77 -0.38 6.73
CA ALA A 104 -5.41 -0.12 7.23
C ALA A 104 -5.23 1.33 7.70
N GLY A 105 -5.85 2.30 7.01
CA GLY A 105 -5.79 3.71 7.38
C GLY A 105 -6.77 4.14 8.47
N ALA A 106 -8.01 3.62 8.46
CA ALA A 106 -9.10 4.13 9.30
C ALA A 106 -9.51 3.20 10.46
N HIS A 107 -9.28 1.89 10.35
CA HIS A 107 -9.73 0.90 11.33
C HIS A 107 -8.75 -0.28 11.42
N SER A 108 -7.49 0.05 11.70
CA SER A 108 -6.37 -0.89 11.71
C SER A 108 -6.33 -1.75 12.98
N ASN A 109 -5.74 -2.93 12.87
CA ASN A 109 -5.48 -3.84 13.99
C ASN A 109 -4.15 -4.61 13.74
N ASP A 110 -3.75 -5.47 14.67
CA ASP A 110 -2.48 -6.22 14.54
C ASP A 110 -2.46 -7.16 13.34
N THR A 111 -3.58 -7.79 13.01
CA THR A 111 -3.71 -8.67 11.85
C THR A 111 -3.54 -7.90 10.54
N ILE A 112 -4.28 -6.79 10.37
CA ILE A 112 -4.18 -5.92 9.19
C ILE A 112 -2.76 -5.37 9.03
N ARG A 113 -2.11 -4.94 10.12
CA ARG A 113 -0.71 -4.48 10.08
C ARG A 113 0.27 -5.60 9.70
N GLY A 114 0.04 -6.81 10.20
CA GLY A 114 0.81 -7.99 9.82
C GLY A 114 0.69 -8.31 8.33
N ILE A 115 -0.53 -8.27 7.81
CA ILE A 115 -0.82 -8.45 6.38
C ILE A 115 -0.15 -7.35 5.56
N GLU A 116 -0.29 -6.08 5.93
CA GLU A 116 0.32 -4.96 5.24
C GLU A 116 1.84 -5.09 5.14
N LYS A 117 2.49 -5.45 6.25
CA LYS A 117 3.94 -5.70 6.30
C LYS A 117 4.37 -6.83 5.38
N ALA A 118 3.61 -7.92 5.34
CA ALA A 118 3.90 -9.06 4.48
C ALA A 118 3.63 -8.77 2.99
N LEU A 119 2.61 -7.95 2.69
CA LEU A 119 2.22 -7.61 1.33
C LEU A 119 3.06 -6.49 0.71
N ALA A 120 3.59 -5.54 1.49
CA ALA A 120 4.33 -4.39 0.96
C ALA A 120 5.40 -4.74 -0.10
N PRO A 121 6.36 -5.64 0.15
CA PRO A 121 7.32 -6.05 -0.87
C PRO A 121 6.71 -6.88 -2.01
N LYS A 122 5.68 -7.69 -1.73
CA LYS A 122 4.97 -8.48 -2.76
C LYS A 122 4.24 -7.58 -3.76
N LEU A 123 3.59 -6.52 -3.25
CA LEU A 123 2.89 -5.52 -4.06
C LEU A 123 3.86 -4.70 -4.90
N ALA A 124 5.01 -4.30 -4.32
CA ALA A 124 6.06 -3.64 -5.09
C ALA A 124 6.52 -4.52 -6.26
N ALA A 125 6.80 -5.80 -6.01
CA ALA A 125 7.18 -6.75 -7.04
C ALA A 125 6.08 -6.97 -8.10
N HIS A 126 4.81 -7.00 -7.69
CA HIS A 126 3.65 -7.12 -8.59
C HIS A 126 3.57 -5.93 -9.56
N PHE A 127 3.63 -4.70 -9.05
CA PHE A 127 3.61 -3.51 -9.90
C PHE A 127 4.85 -3.40 -10.79
N ASP A 128 6.03 -3.76 -10.28
CA ASP A 128 7.26 -3.81 -11.07
C ASP A 128 7.17 -4.86 -12.19
N ALA A 129 6.56 -6.02 -11.94
CA ALA A 129 6.37 -7.06 -12.96
C ALA A 129 5.51 -6.57 -14.13
N ILE A 130 4.55 -5.68 -13.88
CA ILE A 130 3.71 -5.05 -14.90
C ILE A 130 4.47 -3.92 -15.59
N ARG A 131 4.96 -2.93 -14.83
CA ARG A 131 5.56 -1.69 -15.36
C ARG A 131 6.90 -1.91 -16.06
N LEU A 132 7.63 -2.97 -15.70
CA LEU A 132 8.91 -3.34 -16.31
C LEU A 132 8.76 -4.47 -17.34
N ASN A 133 7.53 -4.87 -17.70
CA ASN A 133 7.31 -5.86 -18.75
C ASN A 133 7.66 -5.27 -20.12
N ARG A 134 8.76 -5.75 -20.70
CA ARG A 134 9.29 -5.27 -21.99
C ARG A 134 8.33 -5.49 -23.17
N ALA A 135 7.66 -6.64 -23.22
CA ALA A 135 6.72 -6.95 -24.29
C ALA A 135 5.51 -6.01 -24.22
N LEU A 136 4.96 -5.79 -23.03
CA LEU A 136 3.87 -4.83 -22.82
C LEU A 136 4.30 -3.41 -23.19
N PHE A 137 5.46 -2.95 -22.70
CA PHE A 137 5.94 -1.61 -22.99
C PHE A 137 6.19 -1.40 -24.48
N ALA A 138 6.72 -2.39 -25.20
CA ALA A 138 6.91 -2.30 -26.64
C ALA A 138 5.59 -2.03 -27.40
N ARG A 139 4.48 -2.63 -26.96
CA ARG A 139 3.14 -2.36 -27.52
C ARG A 139 2.70 -0.92 -27.26
N ILE A 140 2.83 -0.46 -26.01
CA ILE A 140 2.46 0.91 -25.60
C ILE A 140 3.33 1.95 -26.32
N ASP A 141 4.64 1.73 -26.41
CA ASP A 141 5.59 2.63 -27.06
C ASP A 141 5.36 2.70 -28.57
N SER A 142 5.01 1.59 -29.22
CA SER A 142 4.59 1.57 -30.63
C SER A 142 3.39 2.48 -30.87
N LEU A 143 2.33 2.33 -30.06
CA LEU A 143 1.14 3.18 -30.15
C LEU A 143 1.47 4.65 -29.88
N HIS A 144 2.27 4.95 -28.86
CA HIS A 144 2.66 6.31 -28.51
C HIS A 144 3.45 6.99 -29.63
N ARG A 145 4.36 6.27 -30.31
CA ARG A 145 5.14 6.81 -31.45
C ARG A 145 4.27 7.24 -32.63
N ARG A 146 3.17 6.52 -32.89
CA ARG A 146 2.23 6.83 -33.99
C ARG A 146 0.94 7.51 -33.52
N ARG A 147 0.90 8.05 -32.30
CA ARG A 147 -0.34 8.58 -31.68
C ARG A 147 -1.08 9.63 -32.52
N ALA A 148 -0.35 10.49 -33.22
CA ALA A 148 -0.92 11.50 -34.12
C ALA A 148 -1.68 10.92 -35.34
N GLN A 149 -1.43 9.65 -35.68
CA GLN A 149 -2.02 8.96 -36.84
C GLN A 149 -3.17 8.03 -36.44
N LEU A 150 -3.42 7.85 -35.14
CA LEU A 150 -4.40 6.89 -34.63
C LEU A 150 -5.84 7.42 -34.65
N GLY A 151 -6.04 8.73 -34.85
CA GLY A 151 -7.37 9.35 -34.81
C GLY A 151 -8.08 9.17 -33.46
N LEU A 152 -7.33 9.17 -32.35
CA LEU A 152 -7.89 8.98 -31.01
C LEU A 152 -8.66 10.23 -30.56
N GLU A 153 -9.80 10.01 -29.92
CA GLU A 153 -10.50 11.05 -29.17
C GLU A 153 -9.60 11.62 -28.05
N PRO A 154 -9.83 12.86 -27.59
CA PRO A 154 -8.93 13.56 -26.65
C PRO A 154 -8.61 12.77 -25.37
N GLU A 155 -9.61 12.09 -24.79
CA GLU A 155 -9.43 11.27 -23.59
C GLU A 155 -8.54 10.04 -23.86
N ALA A 156 -8.76 9.34 -24.97
CA ALA A 156 -7.96 8.20 -25.38
C ALA A 156 -6.50 8.61 -25.69
N HIS A 157 -6.31 9.76 -26.33
CA HIS A 157 -4.99 10.32 -26.56
C HIS A 157 -4.27 10.61 -25.23
N ARG A 158 -4.95 11.26 -24.28
CA ARG A 158 -4.39 11.56 -22.96
C ARG A 158 -4.06 10.29 -22.18
N LEU A 159 -4.91 9.28 -22.24
CA LEU A 159 -4.66 7.98 -21.60
C LEU A 159 -3.39 7.33 -22.15
N LEU A 160 -3.19 7.33 -23.46
CA LEU A 160 -2.00 6.79 -24.10
C LEU A 160 -0.73 7.54 -23.64
N GLU A 161 -0.76 8.88 -23.63
CA GLU A 161 0.38 9.69 -23.16
C GLU A 161 0.69 9.43 -21.69
N ARG A 162 -0.33 9.48 -20.82
CA ARG A 162 -0.16 9.24 -19.37
C ARG A 162 0.38 7.83 -19.12
N THR A 163 -0.16 6.82 -19.79
CA THR A 163 0.30 5.44 -19.62
C THR A 163 1.75 5.30 -20.08
N HIS A 164 2.13 5.88 -21.23
CA HIS A 164 3.51 5.84 -21.70
C HIS A 164 4.48 6.50 -20.70
N ILE A 165 4.14 7.70 -20.23
CA ILE A 165 4.88 8.44 -19.20
C ILE A 165 5.07 7.59 -17.94
N ASP A 166 3.99 6.98 -17.43
CA ASP A 166 4.05 6.14 -16.23
C ASP A 166 5.03 4.96 -16.39
N PHE A 167 5.03 4.30 -17.55
CA PHE A 167 5.95 3.19 -17.83
C PHE A 167 7.40 3.66 -17.94
N VAL A 168 7.64 4.78 -18.65
CA VAL A 168 8.98 5.35 -18.78
C VAL A 168 9.53 5.74 -17.40
N ARG A 169 8.74 6.46 -16.60
CA ARG A 169 9.10 6.90 -15.25
C ARG A 169 9.25 5.73 -14.27
N ALA A 170 8.53 4.63 -14.49
CA ALA A 170 8.73 3.39 -13.74
C ALA A 170 9.97 2.60 -14.17
N GLY A 171 10.72 3.03 -15.19
CA GLY A 171 11.97 2.38 -15.61
C GLY A 171 11.83 1.37 -16.76
N ALA A 172 10.73 1.41 -17.53
CA ALA A 172 10.53 0.47 -18.64
C ALA A 172 11.63 0.51 -19.72
N ARG A 173 12.34 1.65 -19.84
CA ARG A 173 13.47 1.85 -20.77
C ARG A 173 14.83 1.39 -20.25
N LEU A 174 14.91 0.99 -18.98
CA LEU A 174 16.17 0.58 -18.37
C LEU A 174 16.68 -0.77 -18.91
N ALA A 175 18.00 -0.94 -18.85
CA ALA A 175 18.64 -2.24 -19.08
C ALA A 175 18.18 -3.26 -18.01
N GLU A 176 18.35 -4.55 -18.30
CA GLU A 176 17.82 -5.63 -17.43
C GLU A 176 18.49 -5.63 -16.05
N THR A 177 19.79 -5.34 -16.02
CA THR A 177 20.59 -5.17 -14.80
C THR A 177 20.04 -4.04 -13.93
N ASP A 178 19.68 -2.93 -14.56
CA ASP A 178 19.17 -1.73 -13.89
C ASP A 178 17.74 -1.95 -13.42
N GLN A 179 16.91 -2.65 -14.20
CA GLN A 179 15.56 -3.07 -13.76
C GLN A 179 15.63 -4.00 -12.55
N THR A 180 16.63 -4.87 -12.47
CA THR A 180 16.84 -5.74 -11.29
C THR A 180 17.19 -4.92 -10.06
N ARG A 181 18.09 -3.93 -10.21
CA ARG A 181 18.41 -3.00 -9.12
C ARG A 181 17.18 -2.19 -8.70
N LEU A 182 16.42 -1.68 -9.65
CA LEU A 182 15.21 -0.89 -9.41
C LEU A 182 14.16 -1.68 -8.60
N LYS A 183 13.94 -2.95 -8.93
CA LYS A 183 13.04 -3.84 -8.18
C LYS A 183 13.45 -3.99 -6.72
N ALA A 184 14.75 -4.21 -6.48
CA ALA A 184 15.28 -4.31 -5.12
C ALA A 184 15.08 -3.00 -4.33
N LEU A 185 15.33 -1.85 -4.96
CA LEU A 185 15.10 -0.53 -4.37
C LEU A 185 13.61 -0.32 -4.04
N ASN A 186 12.70 -0.63 -4.97
CA ASN A 186 11.26 -0.45 -4.78
C ASN A 186 10.72 -1.32 -3.64
N ALA A 187 11.15 -2.59 -3.54
CA ALA A 187 10.75 -3.49 -2.46
C ALA A 187 11.23 -3.00 -1.08
N GLU A 188 12.47 -2.51 -0.99
CA GLU A 188 13.02 -1.98 0.26
C GLU A 188 12.33 -0.66 0.66
N ILE A 189 12.12 0.25 -0.31
CA ILE A 189 11.37 1.50 -0.11
C ILE A 189 9.96 1.21 0.44
N ALA A 190 9.22 0.30 -0.19
CA ALA A 190 7.87 -0.07 0.25
C ALA A 190 7.88 -0.61 1.69
N SER A 191 8.81 -1.50 2.00
CA SER A 191 8.95 -2.06 3.34
C SER A 191 9.25 -1.00 4.40
N LEU A 192 10.16 -0.06 4.10
CA LEU A 192 10.50 1.04 5.02
C LEU A 192 9.34 2.03 5.19
N GLN A 193 8.58 2.31 4.14
CA GLN A 193 7.39 3.18 4.24
C GLN A 193 6.32 2.56 5.13
N THR A 194 6.03 1.26 4.97
CA THR A 194 5.11 0.55 5.86
C THR A 194 5.61 0.54 7.31
N ALA A 195 6.89 0.27 7.53
CA ALA A 195 7.48 0.30 8.87
C ALA A 195 7.39 1.70 9.50
N PHE A 196 7.65 2.77 8.76
CA PHE A 196 7.51 4.14 9.23
C PHE A 196 6.08 4.43 9.70
N THR A 197 5.07 4.14 8.86
CA THR A 197 3.66 4.38 9.19
C THR A 197 3.24 3.61 10.44
N GLN A 198 3.65 2.34 10.56
CA GLN A 198 3.34 1.53 11.73
C GLN A 198 4.04 2.03 13.00
N ASN A 199 5.30 2.47 12.90
CA ASN A 199 6.03 3.05 14.02
C ASN A 199 5.36 4.34 14.50
N VAL A 200 4.96 5.23 13.59
CA VAL A 200 4.23 6.47 13.92
C VAL A 200 2.94 6.17 14.66
N LEU A 201 2.12 5.23 14.16
CA LEU A 201 0.86 4.85 14.79
C LEU A 201 1.08 4.28 16.20
N LYS A 202 2.02 3.34 16.35
CA LYS A 202 2.31 2.70 17.63
C LYS A 202 2.85 3.69 18.65
N GLU A 203 3.76 4.57 18.24
CA GLU A 203 4.35 5.55 19.14
C GLU A 203 3.36 6.61 19.60
N VAL A 204 2.47 7.09 18.72
CA VAL A 204 1.42 8.04 19.11
C VAL A 204 0.53 7.45 20.20
N ASN A 205 0.17 6.17 20.08
CA ASN A 205 -0.61 5.46 21.10
C ASN A 205 0.20 5.27 22.40
N ALA A 206 1.49 4.93 22.31
CA ALA A 206 2.36 4.73 23.47
C ALA A 206 2.80 6.03 24.17
N SER A 207 2.77 7.18 23.46
CA SER A 207 3.30 8.46 23.94
C SER A 207 2.25 9.40 24.53
N ALA A 208 1.04 8.89 24.81
CA ALA A 208 0.02 9.67 25.50
C ALA A 208 0.57 10.24 26.82
N VAL A 209 0.32 11.52 27.09
CA VAL A 209 0.77 12.14 28.33
C VAL A 209 -0.25 11.88 29.42
N ILE A 210 0.10 10.98 30.34
CA ILE A 210 -0.73 10.65 31.49
C ILE A 210 -0.64 11.76 32.55
N VAL A 211 -1.78 12.13 33.11
CA VAL A 211 -1.95 13.14 34.15
C VAL A 211 -2.71 12.50 35.30
N GLU A 212 -2.16 12.57 36.50
CA GLU A 212 -2.70 11.87 37.68
C GLU A 212 -3.87 12.62 38.32
N ARG A 213 -3.85 13.95 38.30
CA ARG A 213 -4.82 14.79 39.02
C ARG A 213 -5.55 15.72 38.07
N GLN A 214 -6.86 15.82 38.25
CA GLN A 214 -7.69 16.73 37.47
C GLN A 214 -7.24 18.21 37.60
N ALA A 215 -6.75 18.62 38.76
CA ALA A 215 -6.26 19.98 39.00
C ALA A 215 -5.07 20.36 38.08
N ASP A 216 -4.28 19.38 37.63
CA ASP A 216 -3.17 19.64 36.70
C ASP A 216 -3.65 19.97 35.28
N LEU A 217 -4.95 19.77 34.98
CA LEU A 217 -5.62 20.10 33.72
C LEU A 217 -6.31 21.47 33.71
N ALA A 218 -5.99 22.35 34.68
CA ALA A 218 -6.55 23.70 34.74
C ALA A 218 -6.46 24.43 33.39
N GLY A 219 -7.56 25.08 33.01
CA GLY A 219 -7.75 25.75 31.73
C GLY A 219 -8.43 24.91 30.64
N LEU A 220 -8.46 23.58 30.75
CA LEU A 220 -9.27 22.73 29.89
C LEU A 220 -10.76 22.84 30.23
N SER A 221 -11.61 22.73 29.21
CA SER A 221 -13.06 22.64 29.38
C SER A 221 -13.47 21.31 30.04
N PRO A 222 -14.66 21.25 30.67
CA PRO A 222 -15.18 19.99 31.22
C PRO A 222 -15.25 18.85 30.19
N ALA A 223 -15.57 19.17 28.92
CA ALA A 223 -15.63 18.20 27.84
C ALA A 223 -14.24 17.62 27.50
N GLU A 224 -13.20 18.45 27.47
CA GLU A 224 -11.82 18.00 27.23
C GLU A 224 -11.30 17.14 28.38
N ILE A 225 -11.61 17.50 29.63
CA ILE A 225 -11.26 16.72 30.82
C ILE A 225 -11.96 15.34 30.76
N ALA A 226 -13.25 15.30 30.43
CA ALA A 226 -14.00 14.05 30.28
C ALA A 226 -13.43 13.16 29.16
N ALA A 227 -13.06 13.75 28.02
CA ALA A 227 -12.43 13.03 26.93
C ALA A 227 -11.06 12.46 27.33
N ALA A 228 -10.25 13.20 28.08
CA ALA A 228 -8.97 12.73 28.59
C ALA A 228 -9.13 11.58 29.60
N ALA A 229 -10.15 11.62 30.47
CA ALA A 229 -10.48 10.54 31.39
C ALA A 229 -10.94 9.27 30.63
N ALA A 230 -11.80 9.43 29.63
CA ALA A 230 -12.26 8.32 28.80
C ALA A 230 -11.10 7.67 28.01
N ALA A 231 -10.16 8.47 27.51
CA ALA A 231 -8.96 7.98 26.85
C ALA A 231 -8.08 7.14 27.81
N ALA A 232 -7.88 7.62 29.04
CA ALA A 232 -7.13 6.87 30.05
C ALA A 232 -7.82 5.54 30.42
N ALA A 233 -9.14 5.55 30.61
CA ALA A 233 -9.92 4.34 30.89
C ALA A 233 -9.83 3.31 29.73
N ALA A 234 -9.90 3.77 28.48
CA ALA A 234 -9.70 2.91 27.31
C ALA A 234 -8.32 2.23 27.28
N ASP A 235 -7.32 2.87 27.89
CA ASP A 235 -5.95 2.37 28.02
C ASP A 235 -5.71 1.66 29.37
N LYS A 236 -6.77 1.30 30.11
CA LYS A 236 -6.74 0.63 31.43
C LYS A 236 -5.97 1.41 32.50
N GLN A 237 -6.15 2.74 32.48
CA GLN A 237 -5.57 3.71 33.42
C GLN A 237 -6.69 4.47 34.14
N GLU A 238 -7.69 3.76 34.66
CA GLU A 238 -8.84 4.35 35.34
C GLU A 238 -8.43 5.28 36.49
N GLY A 239 -9.15 6.38 36.66
CA GLY A 239 -8.83 7.41 37.65
C GLY A 239 -7.74 8.40 37.23
N ARG A 240 -7.11 8.20 36.07
CA ARG A 240 -6.15 9.14 35.45
C ARG A 240 -6.75 9.83 34.22
N PHE A 241 -5.97 10.71 33.61
CA PHE A 241 -6.30 11.40 32.38
C PHE A 241 -5.19 11.21 31.34
N ALA A 242 -5.55 10.95 30.08
CA ALA A 242 -4.59 10.75 29.00
C ALA A 242 -4.75 11.85 27.94
N LEU A 243 -3.74 12.70 27.80
CA LEU A 243 -3.66 13.66 26.69
C LEU A 243 -2.99 12.97 25.49
N ARG A 244 -3.81 12.50 24.55
CA ARG A 244 -3.34 11.86 23.32
C ARG A 244 -2.71 12.88 22.37
N LEU A 245 -1.65 12.46 21.68
CA LEU A 245 -0.95 13.28 20.72
C LEU A 245 -1.66 13.28 19.36
N LEU A 246 -1.74 14.44 18.73
CA LEU A 246 -2.11 14.59 17.33
C LEU A 246 -0.88 14.64 16.42
N ASN A 247 -1.08 14.47 15.12
CA ASN A 247 -0.02 14.37 14.12
C ASN A 247 0.85 15.64 14.00
N THR A 248 0.32 16.82 14.31
CA THR A 248 1.03 18.10 14.23
C THR A 248 2.00 18.33 15.40
N SER A 249 2.99 19.19 15.21
CA SER A 249 3.95 19.54 16.28
C SER A 249 3.29 20.30 17.43
N GLY A 250 2.43 21.27 17.11
CA GLY A 250 1.55 21.95 18.06
C GLY A 250 0.39 21.05 18.46
N GLN A 251 0.13 20.94 19.76
CA GLN A 251 -0.97 20.17 20.33
C GLN A 251 -2.08 21.12 20.81
N PRO A 252 -3.36 20.90 20.47
CA PRO A 252 -4.44 21.85 20.76
C PRO A 252 -4.56 22.23 22.24
N ALA A 253 -4.40 21.25 23.15
CA ALA A 253 -4.48 21.47 24.59
C ALA A 253 -3.45 22.49 25.11
N LEU A 254 -2.36 22.77 24.36
CA LEU A 254 -1.37 23.79 24.73
C LEU A 254 -1.96 25.21 24.78
N ALA A 255 -3.03 25.48 24.02
CA ALA A 255 -3.67 26.80 23.99
C ALA A 255 -4.48 27.10 25.25
N SER A 256 -5.03 26.06 25.89
CA SER A 256 -5.95 26.20 27.02
C SER A 256 -5.29 25.86 28.36
N LEU A 257 -4.33 24.93 28.40
CA LEU A 257 -3.68 24.50 29.65
C LEU A 257 -2.95 25.65 30.34
N GLU A 258 -3.29 25.92 31.60
CA GLU A 258 -2.64 26.93 32.44
C GLU A 258 -1.32 26.41 33.03
N ASN A 259 -1.23 25.11 33.32
CA ASN A 259 -0.06 24.48 33.89
C ASN A 259 1.13 24.43 32.89
N ARG A 260 2.11 25.32 33.09
CA ARG A 260 3.31 25.41 32.25
C ARG A 260 4.10 24.10 32.17
N ALA A 261 4.26 23.40 33.29
CA ALA A 261 5.03 22.15 33.32
C ALA A 261 4.34 21.05 32.51
N LEU A 262 3.00 20.98 32.57
CA LEU A 262 2.24 20.05 31.74
C LEU A 262 2.31 20.43 30.25
N ARG A 263 2.20 21.72 29.91
CA ARG A 263 2.43 22.18 28.52
C ARG A 263 3.80 21.77 27.99
N GLU A 264 4.84 21.96 28.79
CA GLU A 264 6.21 21.57 28.43
C GLU A 264 6.33 20.06 28.21
N ARG A 265 5.74 19.25 29.11
CA ARG A 265 5.74 17.79 28.99
C ARG A 265 5.00 17.32 27.74
N LEU A 266 3.83 17.90 27.43
CA LEU A 266 3.05 17.62 26.24
C LEU A 266 3.78 18.04 24.96
N HIS A 267 4.40 19.21 24.94
CA HIS A 267 5.14 19.66 23.77
C HIS A 267 6.40 18.82 23.52
N ARG A 268 7.15 18.46 24.58
CA ARG A 268 8.29 17.55 24.49
C ARG A 268 7.87 16.14 24.07
N ALA A 269 6.71 15.65 24.53
CA ALA A 269 6.04 14.44 24.02
C ALA A 269 5.86 14.51 22.51
N SER A 270 5.28 15.61 22.04
CA SER A 270 5.00 15.84 20.62
C SER A 270 6.25 15.90 19.73
N LEU A 271 7.23 16.74 20.09
CA LEU A 271 8.41 16.98 19.25
C LEU A 271 9.36 15.79 19.14
N ALA A 272 9.37 14.92 20.13
CA ALA A 272 10.32 13.81 20.17
C ALA A 272 9.73 12.50 19.59
N ARG A 273 8.50 12.52 19.05
CA ARG A 273 7.97 11.40 18.27
C ARG A 273 8.95 11.01 17.15
N GLY A 274 9.24 9.73 17.03
CA GLY A 274 10.05 9.11 16.01
C GLY A 274 11.55 9.30 16.20
N SER A 275 12.00 9.86 17.33
CA SER A 275 13.39 10.25 17.54
C SER A 275 13.94 10.03 18.96
N ARG A 276 13.19 9.34 19.83
CA ARG A 276 13.54 9.07 21.24
C ARG A 276 14.50 7.89 21.46
N GLY A 277 14.92 7.20 20.41
CA GLY A 277 15.48 5.85 20.52
C GLY A 277 14.38 4.80 20.74
N GLY A 278 14.80 3.55 20.98
CA GLY A 278 13.88 2.43 21.19
C GLY A 278 13.22 1.92 19.91
N GLU A 279 12.11 1.20 20.08
CA GLU A 279 11.44 0.46 18.99
C GLU A 279 10.79 1.34 17.92
N PHE A 280 10.45 2.59 18.24
CA PHE A 280 9.77 3.50 17.31
C PHE A 280 10.70 4.55 16.68
N ASP A 281 12.02 4.45 16.91
CA ASP A 281 12.96 5.40 16.33
C ASP A 281 13.00 5.29 14.80
N ASN A 282 12.65 6.39 14.14
CA ASN A 282 12.57 6.47 12.69
C ASN A 282 13.77 7.20 12.06
N ARG A 283 14.76 7.66 12.83
CA ARG A 283 15.88 8.47 12.30
C ARG A 283 16.71 7.67 11.29
N ALA A 284 17.13 6.46 11.67
CA ALA A 284 17.89 5.58 10.77
C ALA A 284 17.04 5.13 9.58
N LEU A 285 15.76 4.83 9.82
CA LEU A 285 14.80 4.44 8.80
C LEU A 285 14.64 5.54 7.73
N ILE A 286 14.37 6.78 8.15
CA ILE A 286 14.19 7.93 7.25
C ILE A 286 15.48 8.20 6.47
N ALA A 287 16.65 8.15 7.14
CA ALA A 287 17.93 8.35 6.47
C ALA A 287 18.17 7.29 5.38
N ARG A 288 17.82 6.02 5.65
CA ARG A 288 17.88 4.95 4.65
C ARG A 288 16.90 5.19 3.51
N LEU A 289 15.64 5.51 3.82
CA LEU A 289 14.60 5.79 2.83
C LEU A 289 14.98 6.95 1.90
N ALA A 290 15.56 8.02 2.44
CA ALA A 290 16.04 9.16 1.66
C ALA A 290 17.17 8.77 0.69
N ARG A 291 18.14 7.97 1.15
CA ARG A 291 19.23 7.45 0.30
C ARG A 291 18.69 6.58 -0.83
N LEU A 292 17.79 5.64 -0.53
CA LEU A 292 17.19 4.76 -1.54
C LEU A 292 16.39 5.55 -2.58
N ARG A 293 15.65 6.58 -2.16
CA ARG A 293 14.91 7.46 -3.09
C ARG A 293 15.85 8.25 -4.00
N ALA A 294 16.98 8.73 -3.48
CA ALA A 294 18.00 9.40 -4.28
C ALA A 294 18.62 8.43 -5.29
N GLU A 295 19.04 7.24 -4.84
CA GLU A 295 19.60 6.20 -5.71
C GLU A 295 18.61 5.80 -6.82
N ARG A 296 17.35 5.57 -6.46
CA ARG A 296 16.29 5.26 -7.43
C ARG A 296 16.12 6.37 -8.47
N ALA A 297 16.13 7.63 -8.04
CA ALA A 297 16.01 8.76 -8.95
C ALA A 297 17.19 8.83 -9.91
N THR A 298 18.42 8.67 -9.42
CA THR A 298 19.63 8.62 -10.26
C THR A 298 19.58 7.47 -11.25
N LEU A 299 19.15 6.28 -10.83
CA LEU A 299 18.97 5.12 -11.71
C LEU A 299 17.97 5.39 -12.84
N LEU A 300 16.95 6.19 -12.56
CA LEU A 300 15.93 6.62 -13.54
C LEU A 300 16.36 7.85 -14.37
N GLY A 301 17.58 8.36 -14.18
CA GLY A 301 18.13 9.49 -14.94
C GLY A 301 17.83 10.88 -14.36
N TYR A 302 17.38 10.97 -13.11
CA TYR A 302 17.05 12.24 -12.46
C TYR A 302 18.14 12.68 -11.47
N PRO A 303 18.41 13.99 -11.33
CA PRO A 303 19.43 14.50 -10.42
C PRO A 303 19.03 14.39 -8.94
N SER A 304 17.73 14.25 -8.65
CA SER A 304 17.22 14.07 -7.29
C SER A 304 15.84 13.43 -7.28
N HIS A 305 15.43 12.93 -6.12
CA HIS A 305 14.05 12.46 -5.93
C HIS A 305 13.02 13.57 -6.15
N ALA A 306 13.34 14.82 -5.81
CA ALA A 306 12.44 15.95 -6.05
C ALA A 306 12.26 16.20 -7.55
N ALA A 307 13.34 16.20 -8.34
CA ALA A 307 13.26 16.35 -9.79
C ALA A 307 12.42 15.23 -10.42
N TYR A 308 12.58 13.99 -9.96
CA TYR A 308 11.71 12.88 -10.36
C TYR A 308 10.24 13.19 -10.04
N GLN A 309 9.91 13.60 -8.82
CA GLN A 309 8.51 13.81 -8.41
C GLN A 309 7.84 15.01 -9.09
N LEU A 310 8.58 16.11 -9.32
CA LEU A 310 8.04 17.38 -9.82
C LEU A 310 7.83 17.41 -11.33
N GLU A 311 8.39 16.47 -12.10
CA GLU A 311 8.14 16.38 -13.55
C GLU A 311 6.64 16.24 -13.89
N GLU A 312 5.85 15.69 -12.96
CA GLU A 312 4.42 15.42 -13.13
C GLU A 312 3.50 16.33 -12.30
N GLN A 313 4.04 17.40 -11.68
CA GLN A 313 3.26 18.38 -10.93
C GLN A 313 2.68 19.50 -11.80
#